data_AF-A0A6N7VKG6-F1
#
_entry.id   AF-A0A6N7VKG6-F1
#
_cell.length_a   1.000
_cell.length_b   1.000
_cell.length_c   1.000
_cell.angle_alpha   90.00
_cell.angle_beta   90.00
_cell.angle_gamma   90.00
#
_symmetry.space_group_name_H-M   'P 1'
#
loop_
_entity.id
_entity.type
_entity.pdbx_description
1 polymer ?
#
loop_
_entity_poly.entity_id
_entity_poly.type
_entity_poly.pdbx_seq_one_letter_code
_entity_poly.pdbx_strand_id
1 'polypeptide(L)'
;MQENLRMTPSVQKNICEYFNGDYQDSVYQYRSGSNLVEMYTTRFGTPNIVAGPSRWTLCDDTINYMYEMGNINEFFTVMLSLRNINKELRETNQAIVAEKRKEAIDRINQMLLEDDLELLSLNNRLILHHIDDDSDLIGSGGFANVYRVPGTNTVVKKLRDEFKDNDGIVSRFKQEFHLIHDKLQGIDGIIKGYEYNVDEISYTMEYCSTDLKNYIADMNLNETQRIDLVLEILGIMDQVHNRGVLHRDLSPKNIFIKDGHPIIADFGLGKAIDGDGRTYVTIDTSMNGTLEYCDPRQFQGLGFADKQSDIYSLGRIVNYVMTRDSDNFKHTLSIVSTIATEASLDARYHTIKEMIDKINRLTKTKADNEYAMKCERFLSVGHYDKTMDEFLLSFEEDNLINRLNNIKFRYVYSKIVANVSYNAIMIDRFESLHQIFLHPIGHTFASFDAVAYLCIDTLKKYRNITPALKTILGECIYDIAVGIDRWRVQEYFKKNYRDLEPDYIQEAISASLKRIK
;
A
#
# COMPACT_ATOMS: atom_id res chain seq x y z
N MET A 1 15.48 6.25 -31.53
CA MET A 1 16.44 7.38 -31.46
C MET A 1 17.44 7.10 -30.35
N GLN A 2 18.48 6.30 -30.62
CA GLN A 2 19.62 6.09 -29.71
C GLN A 2 20.88 6.85 -30.17
N GLU A 3 20.75 7.67 -31.21
CA GLU A 3 21.88 8.36 -31.86
C GLU A 3 22.62 9.36 -30.97
N ASN A 4 22.08 9.71 -29.79
CA ASN A 4 22.68 10.72 -28.91
C ASN A 4 23.40 10.19 -27.67
N LEU A 5 23.32 8.90 -27.30
CA LEU A 5 23.95 8.37 -26.05
C LEU A 5 25.36 7.80 -26.26
N ARG A 6 26.19 8.42 -27.12
CA ARG A 6 27.54 7.92 -27.41
C ARG A 6 28.58 8.55 -26.51
N MET A 7 29.35 7.70 -25.83
CA MET A 7 30.57 8.08 -25.13
C MET A 7 31.63 8.61 -26.13
N THR A 8 32.44 9.57 -25.70
CA THR A 8 33.62 9.99 -26.43
C THR A 8 34.69 8.88 -26.40
N PRO A 9 35.60 8.84 -27.38
CA PRO A 9 36.67 7.85 -27.42
C PRO A 9 37.56 7.83 -26.15
N SER A 10 37.68 8.97 -25.45
CA SER A 10 38.45 9.09 -24.21
C SER A 10 37.77 8.33 -23.06
N VAL A 11 36.49 8.63 -22.81
CA VAL A 11 35.69 7.98 -21.76
C VAL A 11 35.54 6.49 -22.03
N GLN A 12 35.23 6.12 -23.27
CA GLN A 12 35.11 4.71 -23.67
C GLN A 12 36.41 3.94 -23.43
N LYS A 13 37.57 4.54 -23.69
CA LYS A 13 38.87 3.93 -23.41
C LYS A 13 39.07 3.70 -21.90
N ASN A 14 38.77 4.68 -21.05
CA ASN A 14 38.89 4.54 -19.59
C ASN A 14 37.98 3.43 -19.05
N ILE A 15 36.75 3.34 -19.55
CA ILE A 15 35.80 2.28 -19.19
C ILE A 15 36.32 0.91 -19.62
N CYS A 16 36.93 0.81 -20.81
CA CYS A 16 37.53 -0.43 -21.26
C CYS A 16 38.76 -0.83 -20.45
N GLU A 17 39.62 0.11 -20.08
CA GLU A 17 40.73 -0.15 -19.16
C GLU A 17 40.20 -0.64 -17.80
N TYR A 18 39.10 -0.06 -17.30
CA TYR A 18 38.45 -0.50 -16.06
C TYR A 18 38.00 -1.96 -16.16
N PHE A 19 37.19 -2.30 -17.16
CA PHE A 19 36.65 -3.66 -17.31
C PHE A 19 37.70 -4.72 -17.68
N ASN A 20 38.83 -4.32 -18.26
CA ASN A 20 39.94 -5.22 -18.55
C ASN A 20 40.86 -5.47 -17.35
N GLY A 21 40.65 -4.73 -16.24
CA GLY A 21 41.50 -4.77 -15.06
C GLY A 21 42.85 -4.06 -15.26
N ASP A 22 42.90 -3.11 -16.20
CA ASP A 22 44.07 -2.29 -16.51
C ASP A 22 44.02 -0.91 -15.81
N TYR A 23 42.88 -0.57 -15.17
CA TYR A 23 42.66 0.70 -14.49
C TYR A 23 42.88 0.61 -12.96
N GLN A 24 43.37 1.69 -12.36
CA GLN A 24 43.58 1.77 -10.92
C GLN A 24 42.23 1.67 -10.17
N ASP A 25 42.20 0.82 -9.15
CA ASP A 25 41.01 0.51 -8.33
C ASP A 25 39.88 -0.20 -9.08
N SER A 26 40.21 -0.90 -10.18
CA SER A 26 39.25 -1.77 -10.84
C SER A 26 38.86 -2.96 -9.97
N VAL A 27 37.55 -3.25 -9.90
CA VAL A 27 37.02 -4.51 -9.34
C VAL A 27 37.36 -5.71 -10.23
N TYR A 28 37.69 -5.46 -11.50
CA TYR A 28 38.14 -6.46 -12.45
C TYR A 28 39.63 -6.71 -12.29
N GLN A 29 40.01 -7.98 -12.18
CA GLN A 29 41.42 -8.37 -12.14
C GLN A 29 42.01 -8.33 -13.55
N TYR A 30 43.30 -7.99 -13.63
CA TYR A 30 44.07 -8.09 -14.86
C TYR A 30 43.97 -9.50 -15.47
N ARG A 31 43.51 -9.59 -16.71
CA ARG A 31 43.45 -10.83 -17.49
C ARG A 31 44.52 -10.85 -18.57
N SER A 32 44.88 -11.99 -19.14
CA SER A 32 45.67 -12.04 -20.39
C SER A 32 44.77 -11.80 -21.62
N GLY A 33 45.35 -11.53 -22.80
CA GLY A 33 44.57 -11.31 -24.02
C GLY A 33 43.61 -12.46 -24.36
N SER A 34 44.04 -13.72 -24.22
CA SER A 34 43.19 -14.90 -24.45
C SER A 34 42.01 -14.97 -23.47
N ASN A 35 42.22 -14.60 -22.21
CA ASN A 35 41.20 -14.68 -21.16
C ASN A 35 40.19 -13.52 -21.25
N LEU A 36 40.58 -12.39 -21.85
CA LEU A 36 39.64 -11.31 -22.20
C LEU A 36 38.74 -11.73 -23.36
N VAL A 37 39.30 -12.36 -24.41
CA VAL A 37 38.51 -12.89 -25.53
C VAL A 37 37.45 -13.87 -25.02
N GLU A 38 37.83 -14.81 -24.17
CA GLU A 38 36.87 -15.75 -23.57
C GLU A 38 35.79 -15.03 -22.75
N MET A 39 36.15 -14.01 -21.95
CA MET A 39 35.20 -13.27 -21.12
C MET A 39 34.14 -12.55 -21.94
N TYR A 40 34.55 -11.72 -22.90
CA TYR A 40 33.61 -10.96 -23.73
C TYR A 40 32.80 -11.89 -24.64
N THR A 41 33.42 -12.92 -25.22
CA THR A 41 32.71 -13.91 -26.03
C THR A 41 31.63 -14.65 -25.23
N THR A 42 31.93 -15.05 -24.00
CA THR A 42 30.98 -15.74 -23.12
C THR A 42 29.83 -14.83 -22.69
N ARG A 43 30.09 -13.53 -22.51
CA ARG A 43 29.10 -12.56 -22.01
C ARG A 43 28.21 -12.00 -23.12
N PHE A 44 28.75 -11.81 -24.33
CA PHE A 44 28.10 -11.03 -25.38
C PHE A 44 28.05 -11.72 -26.75
N GLY A 45 28.61 -12.94 -26.88
CA GLY A 45 28.79 -13.61 -28.17
C GLY A 45 30.07 -13.13 -28.87
N THR A 46 30.38 -13.67 -30.05
CA THR A 46 31.55 -13.24 -30.85
C THR A 46 31.21 -11.97 -31.63
N PRO A 47 31.77 -10.79 -31.30
CA PRO A 47 31.85 -9.69 -32.24
C PRO A 47 32.76 -10.14 -33.41
N ASN A 48 32.60 -9.58 -34.60
CA ASN A 48 33.52 -9.84 -35.73
C ASN A 48 34.91 -9.25 -35.45
N ILE A 49 35.68 -9.92 -34.58
CA ILE A 49 37.00 -9.47 -34.13
C ILE A 49 38.02 -9.80 -35.21
N VAL A 50 38.57 -8.77 -35.87
CA VAL A 50 39.68 -8.93 -36.80
C VAL A 50 40.98 -9.18 -36.01
N ALA A 51 41.77 -10.16 -36.46
CA ALA A 51 42.89 -10.74 -35.72
C ALA A 51 43.90 -9.73 -35.15
N GLY A 52 44.35 -9.99 -33.91
CA GLY A 52 45.37 -9.22 -33.19
C GLY A 52 44.95 -7.89 -32.54
N PRO A 53 43.74 -7.72 -31.98
CA PRO A 53 43.41 -6.46 -31.33
C PRO A 53 44.23 -6.28 -30.05
N SER A 54 44.62 -5.04 -29.76
CA SER A 54 45.10 -4.68 -28.43
C SER A 54 44.00 -4.97 -27.38
N ARG A 55 44.36 -5.15 -26.11
CA ARG A 55 43.41 -5.48 -25.02
C ARG A 55 42.22 -4.53 -24.97
N TRP A 56 42.48 -3.25 -25.26
CA TRP A 56 41.49 -2.19 -25.33
C TRP A 56 40.51 -2.41 -26.49
N THR A 57 41.02 -2.75 -27.68
CA THR A 57 40.24 -2.88 -28.92
C THR A 57 39.12 -3.92 -28.80
N LEU A 58 39.32 -5.00 -28.05
CA LEU A 58 38.28 -6.01 -27.86
C LEU A 58 37.05 -5.47 -27.11
N CYS A 59 37.29 -4.72 -26.03
CA CYS A 59 36.22 -4.09 -25.28
C CYS A 59 35.56 -2.99 -26.11
N ASP A 60 36.37 -2.18 -26.80
CA ASP A 60 35.91 -1.12 -27.69
C ASP A 60 34.98 -1.66 -28.79
N ASP A 61 35.40 -2.71 -29.50
CA ASP A 61 34.62 -3.38 -30.53
C ASP A 61 33.30 -3.92 -29.96
N THR A 62 33.32 -4.43 -28.72
CA THR A 62 32.11 -4.94 -28.05
C THR A 62 31.15 -3.80 -27.72
N ILE A 63 31.64 -2.68 -27.19
CA ILE A 63 30.82 -1.49 -26.91
C ILE A 63 30.23 -0.92 -28.19
N ASN A 64 31.05 -0.78 -29.25
CA ASN A 64 30.61 -0.29 -30.55
C ASN A 64 29.54 -1.20 -31.17
N TYR A 65 29.72 -2.52 -31.11
CA TYR A 65 28.71 -3.48 -31.53
C TYR A 65 27.41 -3.34 -30.73
N MET A 66 27.49 -3.12 -29.41
CA MET A 66 26.31 -2.91 -28.58
C MET A 66 25.59 -1.60 -28.91
N TYR A 67 26.31 -0.54 -29.28
CA TYR A 67 25.69 0.68 -29.81
C TYR A 67 24.98 0.42 -31.13
N GLU A 68 25.61 -0.30 -32.07
CA GLU A 68 25.01 -0.63 -33.38
C GLU A 68 23.73 -1.47 -33.25
N MET A 69 23.68 -2.37 -32.28
CA MET A 69 22.51 -3.19 -31.98
C MET A 69 21.48 -2.48 -31.09
N GLY A 70 21.78 -1.26 -30.62
CA GLY A 70 20.92 -0.51 -29.73
C GLY A 70 20.76 -1.08 -28.33
N ASN A 71 21.77 -1.80 -27.84
CA ASN A 71 21.75 -2.56 -26.58
C ASN A 71 22.87 -2.14 -25.62
N ILE A 72 23.34 -0.90 -25.66
CA ILE A 72 24.42 -0.42 -24.78
C ILE A 72 24.13 -0.62 -23.27
N ASN A 73 22.87 -0.52 -22.86
CA ASN A 73 22.45 -0.76 -21.47
C ASN A 73 22.70 -2.21 -21.02
N GLU A 74 22.61 -3.17 -21.95
CA GLU A 74 22.88 -4.58 -21.67
C GLU A 74 24.37 -4.80 -21.37
N PHE A 75 25.26 -4.06 -22.05
CA PHE A 75 26.70 -4.12 -21.77
C PHE A 75 26.98 -3.81 -20.30
N PHE A 76 26.54 -2.65 -19.81
CA PHE A 76 26.76 -2.25 -18.41
C PHE A 76 26.03 -3.16 -17.43
N THR A 77 24.79 -3.55 -17.74
CA THR A 77 24.01 -4.47 -16.89
C THR A 77 24.72 -5.81 -16.69
N VAL A 78 25.24 -6.40 -17.77
CA VAL A 78 25.97 -7.67 -17.70
C VAL A 78 27.29 -7.48 -16.97
N MET A 79 28.11 -6.50 -17.37
CA MET A 79 29.43 -6.27 -16.77
C MET A 79 29.32 -5.98 -15.26
N LEU A 80 28.36 -5.17 -14.83
CA LEU A 80 28.22 -4.78 -13.43
C LEU A 80 27.14 -5.61 -12.70
N SER A 81 26.76 -6.78 -13.23
CA SER A 81 25.85 -7.69 -12.52
C SER A 81 26.49 -8.25 -11.25
N LEU A 82 25.70 -8.44 -10.18
CA LEU A 82 26.19 -9.08 -8.93
C LEU A 82 26.88 -10.42 -9.21
N ARG A 83 26.38 -11.19 -10.18
CA ARG A 83 26.98 -12.46 -10.60
C ARG A 83 28.39 -12.29 -11.15
N ASN A 84 28.63 -11.29 -11.99
CA ASN A 84 29.94 -11.06 -12.59
C ASN A 84 30.91 -10.41 -11.60
N ILE A 85 30.45 -9.45 -10.78
CA ILE A 85 31.25 -8.90 -9.68
C ILE A 85 31.68 -10.00 -8.71
N ASN A 86 30.76 -10.91 -8.33
CA ASN A 86 31.10 -12.03 -7.48
C ASN A 86 32.14 -12.98 -8.12
N LYS A 87 32.03 -13.23 -9.44
CA LYS A 87 33.03 -14.04 -10.16
C LYS A 87 34.43 -13.41 -10.14
N GLU A 88 34.54 -12.09 -10.20
CA GLU A 88 35.84 -11.40 -10.12
C GLU A 88 36.41 -11.43 -8.69
N LEU A 89 35.58 -11.18 -7.67
CA LEU A 89 36.01 -11.12 -6.28
C LEU A 89 36.21 -12.49 -5.61
N ARG A 90 35.50 -13.52 -6.09
CA ARG A 90 35.39 -14.86 -5.47
C ARG A 90 34.96 -14.78 -4.00
N GLU A 91 34.00 -13.90 -3.70
CA GLU A 91 33.57 -13.59 -2.33
C GLU A 91 32.29 -14.36 -1.96
N THR A 92 32.26 -14.94 -0.76
CA THR A 92 31.10 -15.68 -0.25
C THR A 92 30.06 -14.78 0.39
N ASN A 93 30.49 -13.62 0.91
CA ASN A 93 29.60 -12.64 1.53
C ASN A 93 28.92 -11.74 0.49
N GLN A 94 27.61 -11.95 0.29
CA GLN A 94 26.81 -11.18 -0.67
C GLN A 94 26.74 -9.67 -0.36
N ALA A 95 26.89 -9.26 0.90
CA ALA A 95 26.90 -7.84 1.26
C ALA A 95 28.15 -7.12 0.73
N ILE A 96 29.32 -7.77 0.83
CA ILE A 96 30.59 -7.23 0.30
C ILE A 96 30.54 -7.15 -1.23
N VAL A 97 29.97 -8.16 -1.89
CA VAL A 97 29.77 -8.16 -3.35
C VAL A 97 28.86 -7.00 -3.78
N ALA A 98 27.79 -6.73 -3.04
CA ALA A 98 26.87 -5.63 -3.33
C ALA A 98 27.53 -4.25 -3.11
N GLU A 99 28.33 -4.11 -2.06
CA GLU A 99 29.12 -2.90 -1.79
C GLU A 99 30.13 -2.64 -2.90
N LYS A 100 30.90 -3.66 -3.31
CA LYS A 100 31.87 -3.54 -4.41
C LYS A 100 31.21 -3.28 -5.76
N ARG A 101 30.03 -3.83 -6.00
CA ARG A 101 29.22 -3.48 -7.18
C ARG A 101 28.86 -2.00 -7.17
N LYS A 102 28.45 -1.45 -6.03
CA LYS A 102 28.11 -0.03 -5.89
C LYS A 102 29.34 0.85 -6.18
N GLU A 103 30.49 0.55 -5.55
CA GLU A 103 31.75 1.26 -5.82
C GLU A 103 32.14 1.23 -7.31
N ALA A 104 31.94 0.09 -7.98
CA ALA A 104 32.22 -0.04 -9.40
C ALA A 104 31.29 0.81 -10.27
N ILE A 105 29.99 0.87 -9.94
CA ILE A 105 29.03 1.76 -10.64
C ILE A 105 29.43 3.23 -10.41
N ASP A 106 29.72 3.61 -9.17
CA ASP A 106 30.13 4.97 -8.82
C ASP A 106 31.40 5.36 -9.59
N ARG A 107 32.36 4.44 -9.75
CA ARG A 107 33.59 4.66 -10.51
C ARG A 107 33.36 4.80 -12.01
N ILE A 108 32.45 4.03 -12.59
CA ILE A 108 32.06 4.17 -13.99
C ILE A 108 31.32 5.50 -14.21
N ASN A 109 30.41 5.87 -13.31
CA ASN A 109 29.71 7.16 -13.37
C ASN A 109 30.69 8.33 -13.30
N GLN A 110 31.75 8.25 -12.48
CA GLN A 110 32.81 9.26 -12.47
C GLN A 110 33.51 9.45 -13.83
N MET A 111 33.65 8.39 -14.63
CA MET A 111 34.22 8.47 -15.98
C MET A 111 33.22 9.04 -16.98
N LEU A 112 31.95 8.65 -16.86
CA LEU A 112 30.87 9.08 -17.74
C LEU A 112 30.51 10.55 -17.59
N LEU A 113 30.81 11.17 -16.43
CA LEU A 113 30.63 12.60 -16.20
C LEU A 113 31.36 13.49 -17.23
N GLU A 114 32.47 13.03 -17.82
CA GLU A 114 33.17 13.79 -18.87
C GLU A 114 32.33 13.99 -20.14
N ASP A 115 31.34 13.12 -20.37
CA ASP A 115 30.44 13.15 -21.52
C ASP A 115 29.01 13.55 -21.14
N ASP A 116 28.81 14.09 -19.93
CA ASP A 116 27.48 14.38 -19.37
C ASP A 116 26.58 13.13 -19.37
N LEU A 117 27.14 11.97 -18.98
CA LEU A 117 26.43 10.69 -18.93
C LEU A 117 26.47 10.07 -17.52
N GLU A 118 25.47 9.25 -17.19
CA GLU A 118 25.47 8.41 -15.99
C GLU A 118 24.79 7.06 -16.20
N LEU A 119 25.10 6.08 -15.34
CA LEU A 119 24.37 4.83 -15.21
C LEU A 119 23.36 4.93 -14.07
N LEU A 120 22.09 4.80 -14.43
CA LEU A 120 20.98 4.67 -13.49
C LEU A 120 20.64 3.21 -13.24
N SER A 121 20.45 2.84 -11.97
CA SER A 121 20.03 1.49 -11.59
C SER A 121 18.50 1.39 -11.52
N LEU A 122 17.89 0.74 -12.51
CA LEU A 122 16.44 0.53 -12.59
C LEU A 122 16.13 -0.97 -12.68
N ASN A 123 15.40 -1.53 -11.71
CA ASN A 123 14.93 -2.93 -11.73
C ASN A 123 16.04 -3.96 -12.04
N ASN A 124 17.20 -3.83 -11.37
CA ASN A 124 18.42 -4.64 -11.59
C ASN A 124 19.11 -4.48 -12.96
N ARG A 125 18.68 -3.53 -13.79
CA ARG A 125 19.36 -3.11 -15.02
C ARG A 125 20.07 -1.78 -14.80
N LEU A 126 21.12 -1.56 -15.59
CA LEU A 126 21.83 -0.29 -15.67
C LEU A 126 21.48 0.38 -17.00
N ILE A 127 21.05 1.63 -16.92
CA ILE A 127 20.60 2.42 -18.06
C ILE A 127 21.57 3.59 -18.19
N LEU A 128 22.23 3.68 -19.36
CA LEU A 128 23.04 4.84 -19.73
C LEU A 128 22.09 5.99 -20.08
N HIS A 129 22.32 7.15 -19.46
CA HIS A 129 21.43 8.29 -19.49
C HIS A 129 22.24 9.59 -19.59
N HIS A 130 21.72 10.61 -20.29
CA HIS A 130 22.29 11.96 -20.29
C HIS A 130 22.01 12.66 -18.99
N ILE A 131 23.02 13.30 -18.42
CA ILE A 131 22.89 14.23 -17.32
C ILE A 131 22.30 15.51 -17.94
N ASP A 132 20.99 15.52 -18.17
CA ASP A 132 20.27 16.75 -18.51
C ASP A 132 20.40 17.71 -17.31
N ASP A 133 20.92 18.91 -17.61
CA ASP A 133 21.13 20.01 -16.66
C ASP A 133 19.98 20.11 -15.65
N ASP A 134 20.34 20.04 -14.37
CA ASP A 134 19.53 20.42 -13.22
C ASP A 134 18.29 19.60 -12.88
N SER A 135 18.26 18.26 -13.02
CA SER A 135 17.23 17.50 -12.29
C SER A 135 17.54 16.05 -11.86
N ASP A 136 17.59 15.79 -10.54
CA ASP A 136 17.71 14.44 -9.99
C ASP A 136 16.43 13.64 -10.29
N LEU A 137 16.51 12.51 -10.99
CA LEU A 137 15.34 11.62 -11.15
C LEU A 137 14.93 11.05 -9.78
N ILE A 138 13.79 11.50 -9.26
CA ILE A 138 13.27 11.08 -7.93
C ILE A 138 12.11 10.09 -8.03
N GLY A 139 11.53 9.91 -9.21
CA GLY A 139 10.44 8.96 -9.42
C GLY A 139 10.23 8.62 -10.89
N SER A 140 9.89 7.37 -11.16
CA SER A 140 9.47 6.92 -12.49
C SER A 140 8.14 6.19 -12.36
N GLY A 141 7.11 6.71 -13.02
CA GLY A 141 5.77 6.14 -13.06
C GLY A 141 5.50 5.44 -14.40
N GLY A 142 4.27 4.94 -14.57
CA GLY A 142 3.88 4.22 -15.78
C GLY A 142 4.05 5.03 -17.07
N PHE A 143 3.77 6.33 -17.03
CA PHE A 143 3.79 7.21 -18.21
C PHE A 143 4.78 8.38 -18.13
N ALA A 144 5.22 8.75 -16.93
CA ALA A 144 5.99 9.97 -16.71
C ALA A 144 7.13 9.73 -15.73
N ASN A 145 8.22 10.47 -15.92
CA ASN A 145 9.31 10.59 -14.97
C ASN A 145 9.16 11.89 -14.17
N VAL A 146 9.56 11.86 -12.91
CA VAL A 146 9.55 13.01 -12.00
C VAL A 146 10.97 13.32 -11.61
N TYR A 147 11.39 14.55 -11.88
CA TYR A 147 12.73 15.02 -11.60
C TYR A 147 12.69 16.17 -10.60
N ARG A 148 13.60 16.18 -9.63
CA ARG A 148 13.72 17.27 -8.66
C ARG A 148 14.61 18.35 -9.24
N VAL A 149 14.19 19.61 -9.17
CA VAL A 149 15.01 20.74 -9.61
C VAL A 149 15.93 21.18 -8.43
N PRO A 150 17.26 21.01 -8.52
CA PRO A 150 18.21 21.33 -7.46
C PRO A 150 18.08 22.78 -6.99
N GLY A 151 18.29 22.99 -5.68
CA GLY A 151 18.21 24.33 -5.08
C GLY A 151 16.79 24.93 -5.01
N THR A 152 15.76 24.20 -5.46
CA THR A 152 14.36 24.65 -5.42
C THR A 152 13.45 23.68 -4.67
N ASN A 153 12.21 24.11 -4.39
CA ASN A 153 11.12 23.27 -3.89
C ASN A 153 10.16 22.87 -5.03
N THR A 154 10.72 22.57 -6.20
CA THR A 154 9.97 22.25 -7.42
C THR A 154 10.44 20.92 -8.00
N VAL A 155 9.52 20.19 -8.61
CA VAL A 155 9.79 19.02 -9.44
C VAL A 155 9.21 19.22 -10.82
N VAL A 156 9.82 18.58 -11.82
CA VAL A 156 9.33 18.49 -13.20
C VAL A 156 8.78 17.09 -13.40
N LYS A 157 7.48 16.98 -13.69
CA LYS A 157 6.88 15.74 -14.20
C LYS A 157 6.93 15.81 -15.73
N LYS A 158 7.63 14.88 -16.36
CA LYS A 158 7.84 14.84 -17.82
C LYS A 158 7.32 13.52 -18.38
N LEU A 159 6.50 13.60 -19.43
CA LEU A 159 6.01 12.40 -20.12
C LEU A 159 7.20 11.65 -20.74
N ARG A 160 7.26 10.32 -20.56
CA ARG A 160 8.33 9.49 -21.12
C ARG A 160 8.23 9.53 -22.65
N ASP A 161 9.39 9.58 -23.32
CA ASP A 161 9.45 9.79 -24.77
C ASP A 161 8.66 8.75 -25.58
N GLU A 162 8.60 7.51 -25.10
CA GLU A 162 7.84 6.40 -25.72
C GLU A 162 6.31 6.64 -25.79
N PHE A 163 5.77 7.60 -25.04
CA PHE A 163 4.34 7.92 -25.03
C PHE A 163 3.99 9.24 -25.71
N LYS A 164 4.99 10.01 -26.20
CA LYS A 164 4.76 11.33 -26.79
C LYS A 164 3.96 11.29 -28.10
N ASP A 165 4.04 10.19 -28.84
CA ASP A 165 3.29 9.99 -30.09
C ASP A 165 1.84 9.51 -29.85
N ASN A 166 1.44 9.26 -28.61
CA ASN A 166 0.08 8.85 -28.27
C ASN A 166 -0.75 10.06 -27.82
N ASP A 167 -1.51 10.64 -28.75
CA ASP A 167 -2.39 11.79 -28.51
C ASP A 167 -3.32 11.59 -27.30
N GLY A 168 -3.79 10.36 -27.08
CA GLY A 168 -4.63 10.02 -25.94
C GLY A 168 -3.89 10.12 -24.61
N ILE A 169 -2.64 9.67 -24.52
CA ILE A 169 -1.82 9.76 -23.31
C ILE A 169 -1.39 11.21 -23.07
N VAL A 170 -0.94 11.91 -24.13
CA VAL A 170 -0.55 13.32 -24.06
C VAL A 170 -1.71 14.20 -23.59
N SER A 171 -2.90 13.99 -24.16
CA SER A 171 -4.12 14.72 -23.75
C SER A 171 -4.46 14.47 -22.29
N ARG A 172 -4.37 13.22 -21.81
CA ARG A 172 -4.61 12.87 -20.40
C ARG A 172 -3.57 13.52 -19.46
N PHE A 173 -2.30 13.49 -19.83
CA PHE A 173 -1.21 14.12 -19.08
C PHE A 173 -1.42 15.64 -18.96
N LYS A 174 -1.83 16.29 -20.06
CA LYS A 174 -2.18 17.71 -20.06
C LYS A 174 -3.42 17.99 -19.20
N GLN A 175 -4.45 17.15 -19.26
CA GLN A 175 -5.65 17.29 -18.44
C GLN A 175 -5.35 17.18 -16.95
N GLU A 176 -4.38 16.35 -16.56
CA GLU A 176 -3.96 16.21 -15.16
C GLU A 176 -3.45 17.54 -14.60
N PHE A 177 -2.56 18.20 -15.34
CA PHE A 177 -2.09 19.54 -15.00
C PHE A 177 -3.23 20.55 -14.90
N HIS A 178 -4.13 20.62 -15.89
CA HIS A 178 -5.25 21.59 -15.88
C HIS A 178 -6.22 21.33 -14.72
N LEU A 179 -6.38 20.07 -14.31
CA LEU A 179 -7.22 19.72 -13.18
C LEU A 179 -6.66 20.30 -11.87
N ILE A 180 -5.36 20.12 -11.60
CA ILE A 180 -4.74 20.66 -10.39
C ILE A 180 -4.57 22.19 -10.45
N HIS A 181 -4.17 22.72 -11.61
CA HIS A 181 -3.85 24.14 -11.79
C HIS A 181 -5.10 25.01 -11.93
N ASP A 182 -6.16 24.56 -12.61
CA ASP A 182 -7.33 25.38 -12.88
C ASP A 182 -8.52 25.03 -11.98
N LYS A 183 -8.83 23.73 -11.84
CA LYS A 183 -10.06 23.29 -11.15
C LYS A 183 -9.90 23.16 -9.64
N LEU A 184 -8.74 22.69 -9.18
CA LEU A 184 -8.49 22.43 -7.76
C LEU A 184 -7.68 23.53 -7.06
N GLN A 185 -7.27 24.56 -7.79
CA GLN A 185 -6.58 25.72 -7.23
C GLN A 185 -7.35 26.34 -6.05
N GLY A 186 -6.65 26.68 -4.98
CA GLY A 186 -7.23 27.27 -3.79
C GLY A 186 -7.91 26.29 -2.83
N ILE A 187 -7.85 24.97 -3.09
CA ILE A 187 -8.04 23.98 -2.03
C ILE A 187 -6.67 23.80 -1.36
N ASP A 188 -6.57 24.14 -0.09
CA ASP A 188 -5.39 23.80 0.71
C ASP A 188 -5.28 22.28 0.84
N GLY A 189 -4.08 21.73 0.69
CA GLY A 189 -3.85 20.29 0.70
C GLY A 189 -3.93 19.60 -0.66
N ILE A 190 -4.01 20.34 -1.78
CA ILE A 190 -3.77 19.81 -3.13
C ILE A 190 -2.38 20.23 -3.61
N ILE A 191 -1.67 19.32 -4.29
CA ILE A 191 -0.36 19.62 -4.88
C ILE A 191 -0.47 20.78 -5.87
N LYS A 192 0.43 21.76 -5.74
CA LYS A 192 0.42 22.94 -6.61
C LYS A 192 1.16 22.63 -7.90
N GLY A 193 0.46 22.71 -9.04
CA GLY A 193 1.07 22.83 -10.36
C GLY A 193 1.44 24.29 -10.64
N TYR A 194 2.55 24.54 -11.31
CA TYR A 194 3.02 25.89 -11.61
C TYR A 194 2.95 26.22 -13.11
N GLU A 195 3.66 25.47 -13.95
CA GLU A 195 3.76 25.77 -15.38
C GLU A 195 3.79 24.49 -16.21
N TYR A 196 3.15 24.53 -17.40
CA TYR A 196 3.15 23.43 -18.37
C TYR A 196 3.98 23.81 -19.59
N ASN A 197 4.94 22.96 -19.94
CA ASN A 197 5.76 23.07 -21.14
C ASN A 197 5.21 22.15 -22.24
N VAL A 198 4.79 22.77 -23.34
CA VAL A 198 4.19 22.08 -24.49
C VAL A 198 5.23 21.31 -25.30
N ASP A 199 6.44 21.85 -25.45
CA ASP A 199 7.49 21.27 -26.30
C ASP A 199 8.05 19.99 -25.67
N GLU A 200 8.20 19.98 -24.35
CA GLU A 200 8.70 18.82 -23.62
C GLU A 200 7.61 17.85 -23.13
N ILE A 201 6.35 18.26 -23.21
CA ILE A 201 5.20 17.57 -22.61
C ILE A 201 5.49 17.29 -21.13
N SER A 202 5.75 18.38 -20.41
CA SER A 202 6.11 18.35 -18.99
C SER A 202 5.39 19.46 -18.23
N TYR A 203 5.34 19.35 -16.90
CA TYR A 203 4.92 20.45 -16.05
C TYR A 203 5.68 20.47 -14.72
N THR A 204 5.81 21.67 -14.16
CA THR A 204 6.40 21.89 -12.85
C THR A 204 5.34 21.83 -11.76
N MET A 205 5.69 21.24 -10.63
CA MET A 205 4.83 21.15 -9.45
C MET A 205 5.64 21.23 -8.17
N GLU A 206 4.95 21.44 -7.06
CA GLU A 206 5.53 21.52 -5.72
C GLU A 206 6.27 20.23 -5.34
N TYR A 207 7.49 20.37 -4.82
CA TYR A 207 8.23 19.25 -4.23
C TYR A 207 7.68 18.91 -2.84
N CYS A 208 7.39 17.62 -2.65
CA CYS A 208 7.12 17.04 -1.33
C CYS A 208 8.14 15.94 -1.04
N SER A 209 8.72 15.95 0.16
CA SER A 209 9.86 15.09 0.50
C SER A 209 9.48 13.66 0.90
N THR A 210 8.25 13.43 1.33
CA THR A 210 7.79 12.10 1.76
C THR A 210 6.31 11.89 1.45
N ASP A 211 5.96 10.66 1.10
CA ASP A 211 4.58 10.21 0.95
C ASP A 211 3.99 9.75 2.29
N LEU A 212 2.67 9.64 2.37
CA LEU A 212 1.94 9.20 3.55
C LEU A 212 2.34 7.78 3.95
N LYS A 213 2.69 6.93 2.98
CA LYS A 213 3.15 5.56 3.23
C LYS A 213 4.43 5.58 4.08
N ASN A 214 5.45 6.28 3.64
CA ASN A 214 6.74 6.38 4.32
C ASN A 214 6.59 7.17 5.63
N TYR A 215 5.81 8.25 5.63
CA TYR A 215 5.55 9.03 6.84
C TYR A 215 4.95 8.20 7.98
N ILE A 216 3.92 7.39 7.69
CA ILE A 216 3.28 6.52 8.69
C ILE A 216 4.20 5.37 9.14
N ALA A 217 5.07 4.88 8.26
CA ALA A 217 6.06 3.87 8.58
C ALA A 217 7.15 4.41 9.54
N ASP A 218 7.64 5.61 9.27
CA ASP A 218 8.78 6.21 9.97
C ASP A 218 8.39 6.92 11.28
N MET A 219 7.18 7.50 11.34
CA MET A 219 6.73 8.29 12.48
C MET A 219 5.92 7.45 13.48
N ASN A 220 6.18 7.67 14.78
CA ASN A 220 5.38 7.14 15.88
C ASN A 220 4.28 8.13 16.28
N LEU A 221 3.27 8.28 15.41
CA LEU A 221 2.09 9.09 15.70
C LEU A 221 1.21 8.40 16.74
N ASN A 222 0.74 9.16 17.73
CA ASN A 222 -0.28 8.70 18.66
C ASN A 222 -1.66 8.63 17.99
N GLU A 223 -2.63 8.02 18.67
CA GLU A 223 -3.98 7.82 18.12
C GLU A 223 -4.66 9.14 17.70
N THR A 224 -4.59 10.18 18.52
CA THR A 224 -5.18 11.49 18.22
C THR A 224 -4.58 12.09 16.95
N GLN A 225 -3.25 12.08 16.82
CA GLN A 225 -2.56 12.59 15.63
C GLN A 225 -2.94 11.83 14.37
N ARG A 226 -3.14 10.50 14.46
CA ARG A 226 -3.61 9.69 13.33
C ARG A 226 -5.03 10.06 12.92
N ILE A 227 -5.92 10.27 13.90
CA ILE A 227 -7.30 10.68 13.66
C ILE A 227 -7.36 12.08 13.03
N ASP A 228 -6.57 13.03 13.53
CA ASP A 228 -6.49 14.39 12.97
C ASP A 228 -6.01 14.35 11.51
N LEU A 229 -4.98 13.56 11.21
CA LEU A 229 -4.48 13.36 9.85
C LEU A 229 -5.54 12.75 8.93
N VAL A 230 -6.30 11.75 9.41
CA VAL A 230 -7.43 11.17 8.67
C VAL A 230 -8.48 12.25 8.37
N LEU A 231 -8.87 13.03 9.36
CA LEU A 231 -9.88 14.09 9.20
C LEU A 231 -9.43 15.15 8.19
N GLU A 232 -8.13 15.50 8.19
CA GLU A 232 -7.56 16.45 7.23
C GLU A 232 -7.61 15.90 5.80
N ILE A 233 -7.17 14.66 5.56
CA ILE A 233 -7.26 13.99 4.25
C ILE A 233 -8.71 13.96 3.75
N LEU A 234 -9.66 13.58 4.61
CA LEU A 234 -11.08 13.55 4.25
C LEU A 234 -11.62 14.95 3.95
N GLY A 235 -11.24 15.96 4.74
CA GLY A 235 -11.65 17.34 4.53
C GLY A 235 -11.20 17.89 3.17
N ILE A 236 -9.97 17.59 2.75
CA ILE A 236 -9.44 17.97 1.43
C ILE A 236 -10.26 17.29 0.33
N MET A 237 -10.47 15.96 0.43
CA MET A 237 -11.21 15.22 -0.59
C MET A 237 -12.70 15.58 -0.66
N ASP A 238 -13.34 15.97 0.44
CA ASP A 238 -14.72 16.48 0.42
C ASP A 238 -14.81 17.76 -0.43
N GLN A 239 -13.84 18.68 -0.28
CA GLN A 239 -13.77 19.88 -1.13
C GLN A 239 -13.56 19.54 -2.61
N VAL A 240 -12.70 18.57 -2.92
CA VAL A 240 -12.49 18.06 -4.29
C VAL A 240 -13.80 17.51 -4.87
N HIS A 241 -14.52 16.68 -4.12
CA HIS A 241 -15.82 16.11 -4.52
C HIS A 241 -16.91 17.16 -4.69
N ASN A 242 -16.86 18.24 -3.90
CA ASN A 242 -17.76 19.39 -4.01
C ASN A 242 -17.51 20.22 -5.28
N ARG A 243 -16.28 20.16 -5.84
CA ARG A 243 -15.96 20.70 -7.17
C ARG A 243 -16.28 19.73 -8.32
N GLY A 244 -16.92 18.60 -8.03
CA GLY A 244 -17.30 17.60 -9.02
C GLY A 244 -16.13 16.81 -9.60
N VAL A 245 -14.99 16.80 -8.91
CA VAL A 245 -13.79 16.07 -9.32
C VAL A 245 -13.71 14.75 -8.55
N LEU A 246 -13.31 13.68 -9.24
CA LEU A 246 -13.00 12.37 -8.67
C LEU A 246 -11.49 12.14 -8.76
N HIS A 247 -10.91 11.47 -7.78
CA HIS A 247 -9.49 11.16 -7.79
C HIS A 247 -9.17 9.84 -8.51
N ARG A 248 -9.96 8.77 -8.27
CA ARG A 248 -9.89 7.45 -8.93
C ARG A 248 -8.61 6.63 -8.73
N ASP A 249 -7.64 7.17 -8.01
CA ASP A 249 -6.35 6.54 -7.75
C ASP A 249 -5.79 6.93 -6.37
N LEU A 250 -6.69 7.07 -5.38
CA LEU A 250 -6.28 7.40 -4.02
C LEU A 250 -5.51 6.24 -3.40
N SER A 251 -4.32 6.56 -2.90
CA SER A 251 -3.50 5.64 -2.11
C SER A 251 -2.52 6.44 -1.24
N PRO A 252 -1.90 5.82 -0.22
CA PRO A 252 -0.88 6.48 0.59
C PRO A 252 0.38 6.93 -0.19
N LYS A 253 0.59 6.45 -1.43
CA LYS A 253 1.68 6.93 -2.29
C LYS A 253 1.36 8.24 -3.01
N ASN A 254 0.06 8.52 -3.22
CA ASN A 254 -0.42 9.71 -3.93
C ASN A 254 -0.86 10.82 -2.94
N ILE A 255 -0.65 10.60 -1.65
CA ILE A 255 -0.83 11.61 -0.60
C ILE A 255 0.55 11.87 -0.01
N PHE A 256 1.06 13.08 -0.15
CA PHE A 256 2.31 13.52 0.42
C PHE A 256 2.11 14.16 1.79
N ILE A 257 3.18 14.27 2.58
CA ILE A 257 3.18 15.03 3.82
C ILE A 257 4.17 16.19 3.72
N LYS A 258 3.69 17.39 3.95
CA LYS A 258 4.49 18.62 3.98
C LYS A 258 4.19 19.41 5.24
N ASP A 259 5.23 19.69 6.03
CA ASP A 259 5.12 20.40 7.31
C ASP A 259 4.08 19.79 8.28
N GLY A 260 3.89 18.45 8.21
CA GLY A 260 2.92 17.71 9.02
C GLY A 260 1.51 17.64 8.44
N HIS A 261 1.25 18.28 7.30
CA HIS A 261 -0.05 18.34 6.63
C HIS A 261 -0.08 17.49 5.35
N PRO A 262 -1.21 16.82 5.03
CA PRO A 262 -1.37 16.03 3.83
C PRO A 262 -1.55 16.90 2.58
N ILE A 263 -0.85 16.53 1.50
CA ILE A 263 -0.91 17.15 0.18
C ILE A 263 -1.27 16.06 -0.85
N ILE A 264 -2.47 16.12 -1.43
CA ILE A 264 -2.98 15.12 -2.36
C ILE A 264 -2.52 15.44 -3.78
N ALA A 265 -2.02 14.43 -4.49
CA ALA A 265 -1.43 14.53 -5.82
C ALA A 265 -1.93 13.41 -6.75
N ASP A 266 -1.50 13.44 -8.02
CA ASP A 266 -1.72 12.37 -9.01
C ASP A 266 -3.19 11.94 -9.18
N PHE A 267 -4.00 12.88 -9.66
CA PHE A 267 -5.39 12.61 -10.03
C PHE A 267 -5.44 11.67 -11.24
N GLY A 268 -6.05 10.49 -11.06
CA GLY A 268 -6.03 9.35 -11.98
C GLY A 268 -6.83 9.54 -13.27
N LEU A 269 -6.61 10.63 -14.00
CA LEU A 269 -7.19 10.91 -15.32
C LEU A 269 -6.67 9.94 -16.40
N GLY A 270 -5.52 9.31 -16.15
CA GLY A 270 -4.89 8.29 -17.00
C GLY A 270 -5.73 7.02 -17.23
N LYS A 271 -6.71 6.75 -16.36
CA LYS A 271 -7.45 5.48 -16.34
C LYS A 271 -8.81 5.55 -17.08
N ALA A 272 -9.11 6.53 -17.91
CA ALA A 272 -10.38 6.53 -18.67
C ALA A 272 -10.32 5.62 -19.92
N ILE A 273 -11.37 4.81 -20.11
CA ILE A 273 -11.59 3.89 -21.24
C ILE A 273 -11.57 4.68 -22.56
N ASP A 274 -10.78 4.24 -23.54
CA ASP A 274 -10.87 4.78 -24.91
C ASP A 274 -12.23 4.44 -25.54
N GLY A 275 -12.61 5.15 -26.61
CA GLY A 275 -13.87 4.93 -27.35
C GLY A 275 -14.09 3.49 -27.87
N ASP A 276 -13.06 2.63 -27.82
CA ASP A 276 -13.07 1.21 -28.18
C ASP A 276 -13.20 0.24 -26.99
N GLY A 277 -13.49 0.72 -25.78
CA GLY A 277 -13.72 -0.16 -24.62
C GLY A 277 -12.43 -0.75 -24.00
N ARG A 278 -11.25 -0.34 -24.48
CA ARG A 278 -9.96 -0.76 -23.90
C ARG A 278 -9.57 0.20 -22.79
N THR A 279 -9.61 -0.28 -21.56
CA THR A 279 -8.90 0.35 -20.45
C THR A 279 -7.40 0.30 -20.73
N TYR A 280 -6.72 1.44 -20.73
CA TYR A 280 -5.31 1.50 -20.34
C TYR A 280 -5.22 1.24 -18.82
N VAL A 281 -5.71 0.08 -18.38
CA VAL A 281 -5.25 -0.50 -17.12
C VAL A 281 -3.83 -0.91 -17.45
N THR A 282 -2.88 -0.13 -16.97
CA THR A 282 -1.45 -0.38 -17.11
C THR A 282 -1.19 -1.79 -16.55
N ILE A 283 -1.11 -2.79 -17.43
CA ILE A 283 -0.74 -4.18 -17.09
C ILE A 283 0.74 -4.27 -16.71
N ASP A 284 1.49 -3.16 -16.73
CA ASP A 284 2.91 -3.15 -16.41
C ASP A 284 3.18 -2.78 -14.93
N THR A 285 3.48 -3.84 -14.16
CA THR A 285 4.42 -3.99 -13.02
C THR A 285 4.51 -2.98 -11.86
N SER A 286 3.89 -1.79 -11.93
CA SER A 286 3.83 -0.81 -10.85
C SER A 286 2.59 -0.94 -9.94
N MET A 287 1.66 -1.83 -10.28
CA MET A 287 0.39 -2.05 -9.57
C MET A 287 0.52 -2.78 -8.22
N ASN A 288 1.71 -3.25 -7.81
CA ASN A 288 1.90 -4.08 -6.61
C ASN A 288 1.66 -3.38 -5.25
N GLY A 289 1.01 -2.21 -5.24
CA GLY A 289 0.59 -1.54 -4.00
C GLY A 289 -0.56 -0.53 -4.13
N THR A 290 -1.07 -0.24 -5.33
CA THR A 290 -2.24 0.64 -5.49
C THR A 290 -3.53 -0.16 -5.62
N LEU A 291 -3.45 -1.41 -6.09
CA LEU A 291 -4.59 -2.32 -6.23
C LEU A 291 -5.31 -2.56 -4.90
N GLU A 292 -4.59 -2.59 -3.79
CA GLU A 292 -5.15 -2.80 -2.45
C GLU A 292 -6.10 -1.67 -2.01
N TYR A 293 -5.98 -0.46 -2.58
CA TYR A 293 -6.86 0.68 -2.29
C TYR A 293 -7.98 0.86 -3.32
N CYS A 294 -7.95 0.10 -4.41
CA CYS A 294 -8.86 0.25 -5.55
C CYS A 294 -10.22 -0.37 -5.24
N ASP A 295 -11.32 0.34 -5.55
CA ASP A 295 -12.66 -0.22 -5.42
C ASP A 295 -12.81 -1.41 -6.40
N PRO A 296 -13.26 -2.60 -5.95
CA PRO A 296 -13.43 -3.76 -6.81
C PRO A 296 -14.25 -3.50 -8.08
N ARG A 297 -15.17 -2.53 -8.04
CA ARG A 297 -15.94 -2.11 -9.22
C ARG A 297 -15.09 -1.55 -10.35
N GLN A 298 -13.96 -0.91 -10.03
CA GLN A 298 -13.07 -0.32 -11.03
C GLN A 298 -12.40 -1.39 -11.90
N PHE A 299 -12.31 -2.65 -11.44
CA PHE A 299 -11.81 -3.78 -12.25
C PHE A 299 -12.77 -4.20 -13.37
N GLN A 300 -14.05 -3.85 -13.26
CA GLN A 300 -15.04 -4.08 -14.32
C GLN A 300 -14.99 -2.99 -15.40
N GLY A 301 -14.22 -1.92 -15.17
CA GLY A 301 -14.04 -0.78 -16.05
C GLY A 301 -14.13 0.54 -15.28
N LEU A 302 -13.36 1.53 -15.72
CA LEU A 302 -13.31 2.83 -15.04
C LEU A 302 -14.55 3.72 -15.22
N GLY A 303 -15.46 3.35 -16.13
CA GLY A 303 -16.79 3.95 -16.22
C GLY A 303 -17.68 3.70 -14.98
N PHE A 304 -17.30 2.74 -14.12
CA PHE A 304 -18.00 2.44 -12.87
C PHE A 304 -17.42 3.19 -11.66
N ALA A 305 -16.38 4.01 -11.84
CA ALA A 305 -15.78 4.79 -10.77
C ALA A 305 -16.60 6.07 -10.48
N ASP A 306 -17.09 6.20 -9.25
CA ASP A 306 -17.87 7.33 -8.76
C ASP A 306 -17.29 7.86 -7.43
N LYS A 307 -18.02 8.77 -6.76
CA LYS A 307 -17.64 9.27 -5.43
C LYS A 307 -17.48 8.14 -4.41
N GLN A 308 -18.29 7.09 -4.52
CA GLN A 308 -18.24 5.95 -3.61
C GLN A 308 -17.04 5.03 -3.87
N SER A 309 -16.39 5.13 -5.04
CA SER A 309 -15.09 4.52 -5.29
C SER A 309 -13.97 5.24 -4.55
N ASP A 310 -13.93 6.58 -4.58
CA ASP A 310 -12.98 7.34 -3.78
C ASP A 310 -13.21 7.11 -2.27
N ILE A 311 -14.46 7.03 -1.83
CA ILE A 311 -14.82 6.69 -0.43
C ILE A 311 -14.28 5.31 -0.03
N TYR A 312 -14.36 4.31 -0.92
CA TYR A 312 -13.76 3.00 -0.66
C TYR A 312 -12.25 3.12 -0.43
N SER A 313 -11.54 3.82 -1.33
CA SER A 313 -10.09 4.05 -1.19
C SER A 313 -9.75 4.79 0.09
N LEU A 314 -10.56 5.80 0.47
CA LEU A 314 -10.41 6.52 1.73
C LEU A 314 -10.61 5.59 2.94
N GLY A 315 -11.56 4.67 2.92
CA GLY A 315 -11.73 3.65 3.97
C GLY A 315 -10.47 2.78 4.15
N ARG A 316 -9.86 2.35 3.04
CA ARG A 316 -8.59 1.61 3.04
C ARG A 316 -7.42 2.45 3.57
N ILE A 317 -7.39 3.75 3.23
CA ILE A 317 -6.39 4.69 3.76
C ILE A 317 -6.59 4.91 5.26
N VAL A 318 -7.82 4.97 5.77
CA VAL A 318 -8.09 5.03 7.22
C VAL A 318 -7.49 3.82 7.94
N ASN A 319 -7.72 2.60 7.45
CA ASN A 319 -7.08 1.40 8.02
C ASN A 319 -5.56 1.54 8.03
N TYR A 320 -4.97 1.96 6.91
CA TYR A 320 -3.53 2.11 6.77
C TYR A 320 -2.95 3.15 7.74
N VAL A 321 -3.55 4.34 7.86
CA VAL A 321 -3.09 5.38 8.80
C VAL A 321 -3.19 4.88 10.24
N MET A 322 -4.25 4.12 10.56
CA MET A 322 -4.50 3.65 11.91
C MET A 322 -3.66 2.44 12.31
N THR A 323 -3.23 1.60 11.36
CA THR A 323 -2.63 0.28 11.68
C THR A 323 -1.36 -0.05 10.89
N ARG A 324 -1.02 0.72 9.85
CA ARG A 324 0.00 0.43 8.82
C ARG A 324 -0.35 -0.70 7.86
N ASP A 325 -1.59 -1.19 7.91
CA ASP A 325 -2.11 -2.26 7.07
C ASP A 325 -3.51 -1.87 6.56
N SER A 326 -3.71 -1.91 5.23
CA SER A 326 -4.96 -1.49 4.60
C SER A 326 -6.13 -2.47 4.84
N ASP A 327 -5.83 -3.72 5.22
CA ASP A 327 -6.81 -4.78 5.52
C ASP A 327 -7.03 -5.01 7.02
N ASN A 328 -6.35 -4.27 7.88
CA ASN A 328 -6.49 -4.41 9.32
C ASN A 328 -7.56 -3.46 9.89
N PHE A 329 -8.68 -4.04 10.32
CA PHE A 329 -9.80 -3.33 10.94
C PHE A 329 -9.73 -3.30 12.48
N LYS A 330 -8.58 -3.62 13.10
CA LYS A 330 -8.38 -3.59 14.56
C LYS A 330 -7.95 -2.20 15.04
N HIS A 331 -8.84 -1.23 14.94
CA HIS A 331 -8.60 0.14 15.42
C HIS A 331 -9.91 0.87 15.74
N THR A 332 -9.82 1.99 16.46
CA THR A 332 -10.98 2.78 16.91
C THR A 332 -11.91 3.28 15.80
N LEU A 333 -11.39 3.47 14.58
CA LEU A 333 -12.16 3.92 13.42
C LEU A 333 -12.64 2.77 12.52
N SER A 334 -12.55 1.52 12.96
CA SER A 334 -12.83 0.34 12.14
C SER A 334 -14.22 0.33 11.51
N ILE A 335 -15.23 0.81 12.24
CA ILE A 335 -16.60 0.96 11.73
C ILE A 335 -16.68 1.96 10.57
N VAL A 336 -15.83 3.00 10.58
CA VAL A 336 -15.79 3.99 9.50
C VAL A 336 -15.27 3.33 8.24
N SER A 337 -14.14 2.64 8.32
CA SER A 337 -13.57 1.92 7.19
C SER A 337 -14.48 0.81 6.71
N THR A 338 -15.11 0.04 7.62
CA THR A 338 -16.05 -1.04 7.28
C THR A 338 -17.19 -0.53 6.42
N ILE A 339 -17.86 0.55 6.86
CA ILE A 339 -18.96 1.16 6.10
C ILE A 339 -18.45 1.70 4.75
N ALA A 340 -17.27 2.34 4.73
CA ALA A 340 -16.69 2.86 3.50
C ALA A 340 -16.34 1.77 2.48
N THR A 341 -15.93 0.58 2.94
CA THR A 341 -15.52 -0.54 2.08
C THR A 341 -16.61 -1.61 1.86
N GLU A 342 -17.87 -1.32 2.23
CA GLU A 342 -18.99 -2.26 2.03
C GLU A 342 -19.15 -2.69 0.57
N ALA A 343 -19.58 -3.93 0.32
CA ALA A 343 -19.79 -4.38 -1.06
C ALA A 343 -21.03 -3.72 -1.69
N SER A 344 -22.05 -3.43 -0.88
CA SER A 344 -23.28 -2.76 -1.32
C SER A 344 -23.12 -1.25 -1.30
N LEU A 345 -23.41 -0.60 -2.43
CA LEU A 345 -23.32 0.86 -2.55
C LEU A 345 -24.33 1.60 -1.67
N ASP A 346 -25.53 1.04 -1.52
CA ASP A 346 -26.56 1.61 -0.64
C ASP A 346 -26.15 1.56 0.84
N ALA A 347 -25.21 0.67 1.19
CA ALA A 347 -24.68 0.53 2.54
C ALA A 347 -23.41 1.36 2.79
N ARG A 348 -22.76 1.87 1.74
CA ARG A 348 -21.61 2.78 1.86
C ARG A 348 -22.06 4.20 2.21
N TYR A 349 -21.11 5.02 2.66
CA TYR A 349 -21.30 6.46 2.66
C TYR A 349 -21.55 6.95 1.22
N HIS A 350 -22.45 7.92 1.09
CA HIS A 350 -22.75 8.57 -0.19
C HIS A 350 -21.86 9.80 -0.40
N THR A 351 -21.37 10.39 0.70
CA THR A 351 -20.50 11.56 0.68
C THR A 351 -19.37 11.41 1.69
N ILE A 352 -18.25 12.09 1.45
CA ILE A 352 -17.12 12.12 2.40
C ILE A 352 -17.53 12.84 3.69
N LYS A 353 -18.39 13.86 3.60
CA LYS A 353 -19.01 14.50 4.77
C LYS A 353 -19.68 13.51 5.73
N GLU A 354 -20.41 12.51 5.25
CA GLU A 354 -21.02 11.49 6.13
C GLU A 354 -19.95 10.68 6.87
N MET A 355 -18.83 10.39 6.21
CA MET A 355 -17.68 9.69 6.80
C MET A 355 -17.00 10.55 7.88
N ILE A 356 -16.80 11.86 7.62
CA ILE A 356 -16.29 12.83 8.58
C ILE A 356 -17.21 12.94 9.80
N ASP A 357 -18.52 13.08 9.58
CA ASP A 357 -19.52 13.17 10.64
C ASP A 357 -19.52 11.92 11.52
N LYS A 358 -19.30 10.73 10.92
CA LYS A 358 -19.14 9.48 11.67
C LYS A 358 -17.93 9.52 12.59
N ILE A 359 -16.76 9.90 12.07
CA ILE A 359 -15.52 10.00 12.87
C ILE A 359 -15.72 10.95 14.04
N ASN A 360 -16.29 12.15 13.78
CA ASN A 360 -16.55 13.15 14.80
C ASN A 360 -17.47 12.64 15.91
N ARG A 361 -18.48 11.81 15.60
CA ARG A 361 -19.34 11.19 16.63
C ARG A 361 -18.59 10.16 17.46
N LEU A 362 -17.75 9.34 16.84
CA LEU A 362 -16.94 8.33 17.54
C LEU A 362 -15.91 8.97 18.48
N THR A 363 -15.24 10.03 18.02
CA THR A 363 -14.25 10.76 18.82
C THR A 363 -14.90 11.57 19.93
N LYS A 364 -16.06 12.18 19.66
CA LYS A 364 -16.85 12.88 20.68
C LYS A 364 -17.43 11.94 21.73
N THR A 365 -17.82 10.71 21.37
CA THR A 365 -18.31 9.69 22.31
C THR A 365 -17.21 9.24 23.28
N LYS A 366 -15.94 9.22 22.86
CA LYS A 366 -14.79 9.02 23.76
C LYS A 366 -14.53 10.23 24.68
N ALA A 367 -14.88 11.45 24.26
CA ALA A 367 -14.62 12.69 25.01
C ALA A 367 -15.78 13.12 25.96
N ASP A 368 -17.04 12.85 25.59
CA ASP A 368 -18.22 13.23 26.37
C ASP A 368 -18.59 12.13 27.39
N ASN A 369 -18.05 12.28 28.61
CA ASN A 369 -18.46 11.50 29.78
C ASN A 369 -19.99 11.47 29.97
N GLU A 370 -20.70 12.53 29.57
CA GLU A 370 -22.16 12.63 29.75
C GLU A 370 -22.95 11.70 28.82
N TYR A 371 -22.56 11.58 27.53
CA TYR A 371 -23.21 10.67 26.60
C TYR A 371 -22.92 9.22 26.98
N ALA A 372 -21.66 8.90 27.29
CA ALA A 372 -21.28 7.59 27.80
C ALA A 372 -22.08 7.22 29.07
N MET A 373 -22.17 8.13 30.06
CA MET A 373 -22.98 7.92 31.26
C MET A 373 -24.48 7.76 30.98
N LYS A 374 -25.01 8.43 29.95
CA LYS A 374 -26.40 8.30 29.52
C LYS A 374 -26.64 6.91 28.91
N CYS A 375 -25.78 6.48 27.99
CA CYS A 375 -25.83 5.15 27.39
C CYS A 375 -25.69 4.06 28.46
N GLU A 376 -24.72 4.15 29.37
CA GLU A 376 -24.54 3.20 30.47
C GLU A 376 -25.80 3.09 31.33
N ARG A 377 -26.44 4.22 31.67
CA ARG A 377 -27.70 4.22 32.41
C ARG A 377 -28.81 3.50 31.65
N PHE A 378 -29.01 3.78 30.36
CA PHE A 378 -30.03 3.10 29.56
C PHE A 378 -29.77 1.61 29.38
N LEU A 379 -28.53 1.23 29.08
CA LEU A 379 -28.14 -0.16 28.88
C LEU A 379 -28.25 -0.98 30.18
N SER A 380 -27.95 -0.38 31.33
CA SER A 380 -28.10 -1.02 32.64
C SER A 380 -29.54 -1.45 32.94
N VAL A 381 -30.53 -0.76 32.36
CA VAL A 381 -31.96 -1.09 32.47
C VAL A 381 -32.50 -1.84 31.25
N GLY A 382 -31.66 -2.13 30.26
CA GLY A 382 -32.01 -2.89 29.04
C GLY A 382 -32.66 -2.05 27.94
N HIS A 383 -32.60 -0.72 28.05
CA HIS A 383 -33.06 0.19 27.01
C HIS A 383 -31.97 0.34 25.93
N TYR A 384 -32.40 0.36 24.67
CA TYR A 384 -31.52 0.38 23.51
C TYR A 384 -32.24 1.04 22.33
N ASP A 385 -31.52 1.91 21.63
CA ASP A 385 -31.89 2.43 20.32
C ASP A 385 -30.67 2.41 19.38
N LYS A 386 -30.91 2.56 18.07
CA LYS A 386 -29.87 2.46 17.03
C LYS A 386 -28.78 3.54 17.17
N THR A 387 -29.05 4.65 17.85
CA THR A 387 -28.04 5.72 18.05
C THR A 387 -26.94 5.26 19.02
N MET A 388 -27.20 4.23 19.81
CA MET A 388 -26.24 3.64 20.75
C MET A 388 -25.31 2.60 20.10
N ASP A 389 -25.51 2.23 18.83
CA ASP A 389 -24.69 1.22 18.15
C ASP A 389 -23.21 1.61 18.17
N GLU A 390 -22.91 2.89 17.91
CA GLU A 390 -21.54 3.43 17.95
C GLU A 390 -20.89 3.29 19.33
N PHE A 391 -21.64 3.60 20.39
CA PHE A 391 -21.15 3.46 21.75
C PHE A 391 -20.86 1.99 22.10
N LEU A 392 -21.76 1.07 21.75
CA LEU A 392 -21.59 -0.36 22.01
C LEU A 392 -20.41 -0.95 21.23
N LEU A 393 -20.20 -0.53 19.98
CA LEU A 393 -19.08 -0.98 19.15
C LEU A 393 -17.73 -0.40 19.61
N SER A 394 -17.73 0.72 20.32
CA SER A 394 -16.50 1.41 20.78
C SER A 394 -15.77 0.73 21.94
N PHE A 395 -16.42 -0.21 22.63
CA PHE A 395 -15.82 -0.86 23.80
C PHE A 395 -14.61 -1.70 23.40
N GLU A 396 -13.49 -1.52 24.10
CA GLU A 396 -12.38 -2.48 24.15
C GLU A 396 -12.83 -3.79 24.80
N GLU A 397 -12.12 -4.88 24.51
CA GLU A 397 -12.47 -6.25 24.92
C GLU A 397 -12.62 -6.37 26.45
N ASP A 398 -11.65 -5.89 27.23
CA ASP A 398 -11.69 -5.95 28.69
C ASP A 398 -12.90 -5.20 29.27
N ASN A 399 -13.17 -4.02 28.70
CA ASN A 399 -14.29 -3.18 29.09
C ASN A 399 -15.64 -3.81 28.74
N LEU A 400 -15.73 -4.46 27.58
CA LEU A 400 -16.89 -5.21 27.15
C LEU A 400 -17.15 -6.40 28.07
N ILE A 401 -16.13 -7.24 28.29
CA ILE A 401 -16.22 -8.44 29.11
C ILE A 401 -16.79 -8.13 30.50
N ASN A 402 -16.29 -7.06 31.14
CA ASN A 402 -16.76 -6.64 32.46
C ASN A 402 -18.26 -6.28 32.47
N ARG A 403 -18.77 -5.69 31.39
CA ARG A 403 -20.19 -5.28 31.24
C ARG A 403 -21.11 -6.44 30.91
N LEU A 404 -20.62 -7.49 30.25
CA LEU A 404 -21.42 -8.66 29.88
C LEU A 404 -21.97 -9.43 31.10
N ASN A 405 -21.41 -9.22 32.29
CA ASN A 405 -21.97 -9.74 33.54
C ASN A 405 -23.39 -9.23 33.81
N ASN A 406 -23.75 -8.04 33.32
CA ASN A 406 -25.12 -7.55 33.38
C ASN A 406 -25.98 -8.24 32.31
N ILE A 407 -26.97 -9.03 32.75
CA ILE A 407 -27.86 -9.80 31.84
C ILE A 407 -28.64 -8.91 30.86
N LYS A 408 -29.03 -7.70 31.27
CA LYS A 408 -29.76 -6.77 30.41
C LYS A 408 -28.84 -6.18 29.34
N PHE A 409 -27.62 -5.81 29.72
CA PHE A 409 -26.60 -5.37 28.78
C PHE A 409 -26.28 -6.48 27.78
N ARG A 410 -26.04 -7.71 28.25
CA ARG A 410 -25.76 -8.87 27.39
C ARG A 410 -26.88 -9.13 26.40
N TYR A 411 -28.14 -9.02 26.84
CA TYR A 411 -29.30 -9.13 25.95
C TYR A 411 -29.30 -8.05 24.86
N VAL A 412 -29.01 -6.79 25.20
CA VAL A 412 -28.88 -5.71 24.22
C VAL A 412 -27.72 -6.01 23.26
N TYR A 413 -26.56 -6.35 23.78
CA TYR A 413 -25.36 -6.59 22.99
C TYR A 413 -25.53 -7.76 22.01
N SER A 414 -26.29 -8.81 22.37
CA SER A 414 -26.64 -9.91 21.45
C SER A 414 -27.30 -9.43 20.15
N LYS A 415 -28.06 -8.32 20.19
CA LYS A 415 -28.66 -7.71 19.00
C LYS A 415 -27.61 -7.11 18.07
N ILE A 416 -26.57 -6.50 18.66
CA ILE A 416 -25.44 -5.92 17.93
C ILE A 416 -24.63 -7.04 17.29
N VAL A 417 -24.34 -8.12 18.04
CA VAL A 417 -23.63 -9.29 17.50
C VAL A 417 -24.37 -9.87 16.31
N ALA A 418 -25.69 -10.01 16.39
CA ALA A 418 -26.49 -10.55 15.30
C ALA A 418 -26.78 -9.58 14.14
N ASN A 419 -26.33 -8.32 14.20
CA ASN A 419 -26.59 -7.35 13.15
C ASN A 419 -25.67 -7.59 11.95
N VAL A 420 -26.28 -7.89 10.80
CA VAL A 420 -25.56 -8.17 9.55
C VAL A 420 -24.63 -7.02 9.13
N SER A 421 -25.01 -5.77 9.43
CA SER A 421 -24.19 -4.59 9.09
C SER A 421 -22.89 -4.50 9.88
N TYR A 422 -22.76 -5.27 10.98
CA TYR A 422 -21.58 -5.26 11.86
C TYR A 422 -20.85 -6.59 11.85
N ASN A 423 -21.13 -7.46 10.88
CA ASN A 423 -20.67 -8.84 10.89
C ASN A 423 -19.14 -8.95 10.89
N ALA A 424 -18.47 -8.23 9.99
CA ALA A 424 -17.01 -8.22 9.91
C ALA A 424 -16.37 -7.78 11.24
N ILE A 425 -16.91 -6.71 11.84
CA ILE A 425 -16.45 -6.17 13.13
C ILE A 425 -16.69 -7.19 14.26
N MET A 426 -17.82 -7.90 14.24
CA MET A 426 -18.13 -8.91 15.25
C MET A 426 -17.25 -10.14 15.10
N ILE A 427 -16.99 -10.61 13.89
CA ILE A 427 -16.06 -11.73 13.65
C ILE A 427 -14.69 -11.37 14.23
N ASP A 428 -14.14 -10.23 13.83
CA ASP A 428 -12.83 -9.77 14.29
C ASP A 428 -12.74 -9.59 15.81
N ARG A 429 -13.81 -9.06 16.42
CA ARG A 429 -13.93 -8.93 17.87
C ARG A 429 -13.94 -10.29 18.57
N PHE A 430 -14.71 -11.25 18.06
CA PHE A 430 -14.78 -12.58 18.67
C PHE A 430 -13.51 -13.40 18.43
N GLU A 431 -12.78 -13.19 17.33
CA GLU A 431 -11.42 -13.71 17.16
C GLU A 431 -10.46 -13.13 18.20
N SER A 432 -10.55 -11.83 18.48
CA SER A 432 -9.71 -11.18 19.50
C SER A 432 -10.06 -11.66 20.91
N LEU A 433 -11.34 -11.82 21.23
CA LEU A 433 -11.80 -12.44 22.47
C LEU A 433 -11.34 -13.92 22.58
N HIS A 434 -11.38 -14.67 21.49
CA HIS A 434 -10.90 -16.06 21.43
C HIS A 434 -9.42 -16.15 21.83
N GLN A 435 -8.57 -15.22 21.38
CA GLN A 435 -7.15 -15.17 21.80
C GLN A 435 -6.97 -14.93 23.31
N ILE A 436 -7.85 -14.16 23.95
CA ILE A 436 -7.82 -13.95 25.40
C ILE A 436 -8.07 -15.27 26.15
N PHE A 437 -8.90 -16.16 25.60
CA PHE A 437 -9.19 -17.46 26.24
C PHE A 437 -8.02 -18.43 26.21
N LEU A 438 -7.12 -18.30 25.23
CA LEU A 438 -5.88 -19.07 25.17
C LEU A 438 -4.86 -18.61 26.23
N HIS A 439 -4.96 -17.36 26.70
CA HIS A 439 -4.09 -16.75 27.70
C HIS A 439 -4.90 -15.99 28.77
N PRO A 440 -5.62 -16.68 29.68
CA PRO A 440 -6.66 -16.10 30.54
C PRO A 440 -6.16 -15.23 31.72
N ILE A 441 -4.98 -14.63 31.62
CA ILE A 441 -4.36 -13.83 32.68
C ILE A 441 -5.18 -12.55 32.90
N GLY A 442 -5.59 -12.29 34.15
CA GLY A 442 -6.28 -11.03 34.52
C GLY A 442 -7.81 -11.07 34.46
N HIS A 443 -8.42 -12.17 34.03
CA HIS A 443 -9.88 -12.30 33.93
C HIS A 443 -10.47 -13.28 34.95
N THR A 444 -11.72 -13.02 35.36
CA THR A 444 -12.43 -13.90 36.29
C THR A 444 -13.21 -14.99 35.55
N PHE A 445 -13.46 -16.10 36.24
CA PHE A 445 -14.37 -17.14 35.75
C PHE A 445 -15.79 -16.64 35.44
N ALA A 446 -16.29 -15.63 36.16
CA ALA A 446 -17.59 -15.02 35.86
C ALA A 446 -17.57 -14.27 34.52
N SER A 447 -16.45 -13.62 34.20
CA SER A 447 -16.22 -12.94 32.93
C SER A 447 -16.33 -13.91 31.74
N PHE A 448 -15.74 -15.10 31.85
CA PHE A 448 -15.84 -16.13 30.81
C PHE A 448 -17.26 -16.69 30.67
N ASP A 449 -17.94 -16.93 31.80
CA ASP A 449 -19.35 -17.36 31.77
C ASP A 449 -20.21 -16.34 31.00
N ALA A 450 -19.99 -15.04 31.22
CA ALA A 450 -20.73 -13.98 30.57
C ALA A 450 -20.54 -13.95 29.04
N VAL A 451 -19.32 -14.17 28.55
CA VAL A 451 -19.05 -14.25 27.11
C VAL A 451 -19.68 -15.51 26.50
N ALA A 452 -19.53 -16.66 27.15
CA ALA A 452 -20.14 -17.90 26.65
C ALA A 452 -21.68 -17.79 26.58
N TYR A 453 -22.31 -17.18 27.59
CA TYR A 453 -23.75 -16.93 27.57
C TYR A 453 -24.15 -15.97 26.46
N LEU A 454 -23.35 -14.94 26.15
CA LEU A 454 -23.61 -14.05 25.02
C LEU A 454 -23.63 -14.84 23.71
N CYS A 455 -22.62 -15.69 23.47
CA CYS A 455 -22.54 -16.51 22.27
C CYS A 455 -23.75 -17.45 22.15
N ILE A 456 -24.07 -18.18 23.22
CA ILE A 456 -25.19 -19.14 23.24
C ILE A 456 -26.52 -18.42 23.02
N ASP A 457 -26.76 -17.32 23.73
CA ASP A 457 -28.01 -16.55 23.63
C ASP A 457 -28.17 -15.95 22.23
N THR A 458 -27.07 -15.50 21.61
CA THR A 458 -27.07 -14.96 20.24
C THR A 458 -27.42 -16.04 19.22
N LEU A 459 -26.72 -17.18 19.25
CA LEU A 459 -26.96 -18.30 18.34
C LEU A 459 -28.38 -18.88 18.50
N LYS A 460 -28.90 -18.94 19.72
CA LYS A 460 -30.24 -19.43 20.01
C LYS A 460 -31.33 -18.51 19.47
N LYS A 461 -31.11 -17.19 19.56
CA LYS A 461 -32.17 -16.21 19.34
C LYS A 461 -32.26 -15.69 17.91
N TYR A 462 -31.12 -15.55 17.21
CA TYR A 462 -31.09 -14.95 15.88
C TYR A 462 -30.72 -16.00 14.83
N ARG A 463 -31.63 -16.24 13.88
CA ARG A 463 -31.43 -17.24 12.82
C ARG A 463 -30.59 -16.73 11.65
N ASN A 464 -30.62 -15.43 11.39
CA ASN A 464 -30.00 -14.79 10.22
C ASN A 464 -28.52 -14.39 10.43
N ILE A 465 -27.81 -15.12 11.28
CA ILE A 465 -26.37 -14.92 11.50
C ILE A 465 -25.60 -15.63 10.38
N THR A 466 -24.52 -15.03 9.87
CA THR A 466 -23.69 -15.62 8.82
C THR A 466 -22.96 -16.88 9.30
N PRO A 467 -22.58 -17.80 8.39
CA PRO A 467 -21.82 -18.99 8.75
C PRO A 467 -20.51 -18.69 9.48
N ALA A 468 -19.73 -17.71 9.00
CA ALA A 468 -18.46 -17.33 9.63
C ALA A 468 -18.63 -16.88 11.08
N LEU A 469 -19.63 -16.02 11.34
CA LEU A 469 -19.93 -15.56 12.70
C LEU A 469 -20.48 -16.70 13.57
N LYS A 470 -21.27 -17.63 13.01
CA LYS A 470 -21.70 -18.84 13.75
C LYS A 470 -20.51 -19.68 14.19
N THR A 471 -19.51 -19.87 13.32
CA THR A 471 -18.30 -20.65 13.61
C THR A 471 -17.53 -20.06 14.78
N ILE A 472 -17.14 -18.78 14.71
CA ILE A 472 -16.31 -18.15 15.75
C ILE A 472 -17.02 -18.07 17.11
N LEU A 473 -18.35 -17.84 17.13
CA LEU A 473 -19.14 -17.89 18.35
C LEU A 473 -19.14 -19.29 18.97
N GLY A 474 -19.19 -20.34 18.13
CA GLY A 474 -19.09 -21.74 18.54
C GLY A 474 -17.72 -22.09 19.13
N GLU A 475 -16.63 -21.61 18.51
CA GLU A 475 -15.26 -21.79 18.99
C GLU A 475 -15.09 -21.16 20.38
N CYS A 476 -15.50 -19.91 20.55
CA CYS A 476 -15.49 -19.23 21.85
C CYS A 476 -16.23 -20.03 22.94
N ILE A 477 -17.40 -20.62 22.63
CA ILE A 477 -18.13 -21.46 23.58
C ILE A 477 -17.29 -22.69 23.94
N TYR A 478 -16.68 -23.35 22.96
CA TYR A 478 -15.86 -24.53 23.16
C TYR A 478 -14.64 -24.23 24.04
N ASP A 479 -13.88 -23.19 23.75
CA ASP A 479 -12.66 -22.89 24.51
C ASP A 479 -12.97 -22.49 25.93
N ILE A 480 -14.06 -21.74 26.15
CA ILE A 480 -14.51 -21.42 27.50
C ILE A 480 -14.97 -22.70 28.22
N ALA A 481 -15.81 -23.52 27.58
CA ALA A 481 -16.37 -24.70 28.22
C ALA A 481 -15.30 -25.76 28.51
N VAL A 482 -14.39 -26.00 27.58
CA VAL A 482 -13.43 -27.12 27.59
C VAL A 482 -12.01 -26.65 27.83
N GLY A 483 -11.54 -25.64 27.09
CA GLY A 483 -10.17 -25.12 27.23
C GLY A 483 -9.91 -24.53 28.62
N ILE A 484 -10.84 -23.73 29.13
CA ILE A 484 -10.79 -23.13 30.48
C ILE A 484 -11.42 -24.07 31.55
N ASP A 485 -12.01 -25.19 31.14
CA ASP A 485 -12.74 -26.13 32.01
C ASP A 485 -13.88 -25.46 32.83
N ARG A 486 -14.70 -24.65 32.16
CA ARG A 486 -15.87 -23.99 32.79
C ARG A 486 -17.07 -24.92 32.87
N TRP A 487 -17.16 -25.69 33.95
CA TRP A 487 -18.28 -26.62 34.20
C TRP A 487 -19.68 -25.98 34.07
N ARG A 488 -19.85 -24.72 34.49
CA ARG A 488 -21.14 -24.00 34.39
C ARG A 488 -21.56 -23.80 32.95
N VAL A 489 -20.61 -23.45 32.09
CA VAL A 489 -20.85 -23.28 30.66
C VAL A 489 -21.15 -24.63 30.02
N GLN A 490 -20.41 -25.69 30.38
CA GLN A 490 -20.72 -27.05 29.92
C GLN A 490 -22.15 -27.47 30.28
N GLU A 491 -22.62 -27.20 31.51
CA GLU A 491 -23.97 -27.55 31.95
C GLU A 491 -25.04 -26.69 31.25
N TYR A 492 -24.82 -25.38 31.17
CA TYR A 492 -25.73 -24.46 30.49
C TYR A 492 -25.88 -24.81 29.01
N PHE A 493 -24.76 -25.15 28.36
CA PHE A 493 -24.74 -25.60 26.98
C PHE A 493 -25.53 -26.91 26.82
N LYS A 494 -25.30 -27.92 27.67
CA LYS A 494 -26.06 -29.20 27.65
C LYS A 494 -27.58 -28.97 27.77
N LYS A 495 -28.03 -28.02 28.59
CA LYS A 495 -29.46 -27.70 28.76
C LYS A 495 -30.06 -27.01 27.54
N ASN A 496 -29.28 -26.26 26.78
CA ASN A 496 -29.76 -25.44 25.65
C ASN A 496 -29.38 -26.00 24.26
N TYR A 497 -28.60 -27.07 24.20
CA TYR A 497 -28.03 -27.63 22.96
C TYR A 497 -29.07 -27.98 21.88
N ARG A 498 -30.26 -28.46 22.28
CA ARG A 498 -31.32 -28.88 21.35
C ARG A 498 -31.92 -27.73 20.54
N ASP A 499 -31.73 -26.49 21.01
CA ASP A 499 -32.26 -25.28 20.38
C ASP A 499 -31.26 -24.64 19.40
N LEU A 500 -30.05 -25.19 19.26
CA LEU A 500 -29.00 -24.71 18.36
C LEU A 500 -28.98 -25.57 17.08
N GLU A 501 -29.01 -24.95 15.89
CA GLU A 501 -29.11 -25.66 14.60
C GLU A 501 -27.90 -26.60 14.29
N PRO A 502 -28.10 -27.66 13.47
CA PRO A 502 -27.32 -28.89 13.59
C PRO A 502 -25.97 -28.91 12.85
N ASP A 503 -25.75 -28.17 11.76
CA ASP A 503 -24.74 -28.69 10.82
C ASP A 503 -23.28 -28.31 11.15
N TYR A 504 -22.99 -27.10 11.66
CA TYR A 504 -21.59 -26.68 11.97
C TYR A 504 -21.26 -26.74 13.47
N ILE A 505 -22.24 -26.45 14.32
CA ILE A 505 -22.08 -26.51 15.77
C ILE A 505 -21.91 -27.97 16.21
N GLN A 506 -22.58 -28.95 15.59
CA GLN A 506 -22.41 -30.36 15.95
C GLN A 506 -21.05 -30.96 15.56
N GLU A 507 -20.35 -30.47 14.53
CA GLU A 507 -19.03 -31.00 14.17
C GLU A 507 -17.95 -30.50 15.14
N ALA A 508 -17.92 -29.18 15.37
CA ALA A 508 -17.05 -28.57 16.38
C ALA A 508 -17.32 -29.20 17.77
N ILE A 509 -18.59 -29.44 18.11
CA ILE A 509 -19.01 -29.91 19.44
C ILE A 509 -19.05 -31.43 19.59
N SER A 510 -19.20 -32.21 18.51
CA SER A 510 -19.01 -33.67 18.55
C SER A 510 -17.54 -34.03 18.78
N ALA A 511 -16.62 -33.25 18.22
CA ALA A 511 -15.20 -33.39 18.50
C ALA A 511 -14.88 -33.09 19.98
N SER A 512 -15.58 -32.11 20.58
CA SER A 512 -15.52 -31.75 22.00
C SER A 512 -16.15 -32.80 22.92
N LEU A 513 -17.35 -33.28 22.60
CA LEU A 513 -18.11 -34.27 23.39
C LEU A 513 -17.44 -35.65 23.40
N LYS A 514 -16.69 -36.00 22.35
CA LYS A 514 -15.81 -37.19 22.34
C LYS A 514 -14.59 -37.06 23.26
N ARG A 515 -14.21 -35.86 23.68
CA ARG A 515 -13.08 -35.59 24.59
C ARG A 515 -13.50 -35.33 26.05
N ILE A 516 -14.78 -35.03 26.29
CA ILE A 516 -15.36 -34.79 27.64
C ILE A 516 -15.93 -36.09 28.26
N LYS A 517 -16.24 -37.10 27.45
CA LYS A 517 -16.51 -38.48 27.92
C LYS A 517 -15.20 -39.24 28.04
#